data_AF-A0A1V9B436-F1
#
_entry.id   AF-A0A1V9B436-F1
#
_cell.length_a   1.000
_cell.length_b   1.000
_cell.length_c   1.000
_cell.angle_alpha   90.00
_cell.angle_beta   90.00
_cell.angle_gamma   90.00
#
_symmetry.space_group_name_H-M   'P 1'
#
loop_
_entity.id
_entity.type
_entity.pdbx_description
1 polymer ?
#
loop_
_entity_poly.entity_id
_entity_poly.type
_entity_poly.pdbx_seq_one_letter_code
_entity_poly.pdbx_strand_id
1 'polypeptide(L)'
;MDTLKFILSIYWNKCRINLIVLIFLNFINSLIPIISIHLFQKLIEEIMNFMQDDGSLKMLIFIFTLQIISNIIPFIGNHILNINDQIIDNKLSLETTSSMLQKVKSLDYLDFENPSFYDSFQRVSSNTSNIIESVNHLIGLISNLISAISVLVYLLTINWIVVFIIILGIVPYTLTSIKFNRRNFSLINELMPATRKEQYFINLLTNRNTLKEIILFNAFN
;
A
#
# COMPACT_ATOMS: atom_id res chain seq x y z
N MET A 1 -0.57 -17.92 -9.97
CA MET A 1 0.72 -18.03 -9.25
C MET A 1 1.89 -17.63 -10.13
N ASP A 2 1.81 -17.85 -11.45
CA ASP A 2 2.88 -17.53 -12.41
C ASP A 2 3.11 -16.03 -12.63
N THR A 3 2.03 -15.22 -12.56
CA THR A 3 2.13 -13.75 -12.64
C THR A 3 2.94 -13.16 -11.50
N LEU A 4 2.70 -13.60 -10.26
CA LEU A 4 3.43 -13.15 -9.06
C LEU A 4 4.93 -13.47 -9.15
N LYS A 5 5.30 -14.69 -9.56
CA LYS A 5 6.71 -15.07 -9.76
C LYS A 5 7.37 -14.23 -10.84
N PHE A 6 6.67 -13.99 -11.95
CA PHE A 6 7.17 -13.16 -13.05
C PHE A 6 7.43 -11.72 -12.60
N ILE A 7 6.48 -11.12 -11.87
CA ILE A 7 6.61 -9.76 -11.36
C ILE A 7 7.75 -9.69 -10.34
N LEU A 8 7.84 -10.65 -9.40
CA LEU A 8 8.93 -10.70 -8.42
C LEU A 8 10.29 -10.82 -9.10
N SER A 9 10.38 -11.57 -10.21
CA SER A 9 11.60 -11.68 -11.00
C SER A 9 11.98 -10.38 -11.70
N ILE A 10 11.01 -9.63 -12.24
CA ILE A 10 11.26 -8.29 -12.82
C ILE A 10 11.76 -7.33 -11.75
N TYR A 11 11.08 -7.35 -10.61
CA TYR A 11 11.38 -6.52 -9.45
C TYR A 11 12.79 -6.82 -8.92
N TRP A 12 13.14 -8.10 -8.81
CA TRP A 12 14.48 -8.56 -8.45
C TRP A 12 15.53 -8.24 -9.51
N ASN A 13 15.22 -8.14 -10.80
CA ASN A 13 16.27 -7.84 -11.78
C ASN A 13 16.58 -6.34 -11.89
N LYS A 14 15.62 -5.47 -11.62
CA LYS A 14 15.75 -4.02 -11.85
C LYS A 14 15.84 -3.20 -10.56
N CYS A 15 15.21 -3.64 -9.47
CA CYS A 15 15.06 -2.88 -8.23
C CYS A 15 15.53 -3.68 -6.98
N ARG A 16 16.66 -4.40 -7.08
CA ARG A 16 17.21 -5.22 -5.97
C ARG A 16 17.37 -4.47 -4.66
N ILE A 17 18.02 -3.31 -4.72
CA ILE A 17 18.33 -2.50 -3.54
C ILE A 17 17.02 -2.01 -2.90
N ASN A 18 16.11 -1.49 -3.72
CA ASN A 18 14.80 -1.01 -3.27
C ASN A 18 13.95 -2.13 -2.63
N LEU A 19 14.00 -3.36 -3.14
CA LEU A 19 13.34 -4.51 -2.51
C LEU A 19 13.94 -4.88 -1.16
N ILE A 20 15.28 -4.92 -1.07
CA ILE A 20 15.96 -5.24 0.17
C ILE A 20 15.62 -4.20 1.24
N VAL A 21 15.66 -2.91 0.87
CA VAL A 21 15.25 -1.81 1.76
C VAL A 21 13.80 -1.98 2.19
N LEU A 22 12.88 -2.32 1.26
CA LEU A 22 11.46 -2.52 1.56
C LEU A 22 11.24 -3.66 2.56
N ILE A 23 11.85 -4.82 2.33
CA ILE A 23 11.73 -5.99 3.23
C ILE A 23 12.35 -5.68 4.59
N PHE A 24 13.53 -5.06 4.60
CA PHE A 24 14.26 -4.76 5.83
C PHE A 24 13.55 -3.72 6.70
N LEU A 25 13.07 -2.61 6.11
CA LEU A 25 12.32 -1.58 6.84
C LEU A 25 10.98 -2.09 7.36
N ASN A 26 10.26 -2.89 6.55
CA ASN A 26 9.03 -3.53 7.01
C ASN A 26 9.31 -4.45 8.22
N PHE A 27 10.36 -5.26 8.16
CA PHE A 27 10.75 -6.12 9.26
C PHE A 27 11.09 -5.32 10.53
N ILE A 28 11.87 -4.25 10.43
CA ILE A 28 12.15 -3.36 11.57
C ILE A 28 10.86 -2.77 12.13
N ASN A 29 10.02 -2.19 11.28
CA ASN A 29 8.76 -1.57 11.69
C ASN A 29 7.82 -2.59 12.37
N SER A 30 7.88 -3.86 11.98
CA SER A 30 7.05 -4.92 12.59
C SER A 30 7.42 -5.22 14.05
N LEU A 31 8.66 -4.97 14.46
CA LEU A 31 9.15 -5.24 15.82
C LEU A 31 8.98 -4.07 16.78
N ILE A 32 8.89 -2.84 16.27
CA ILE A 32 8.78 -1.63 17.09
C ILE A 32 7.58 -1.66 18.05
N PRO A 33 6.37 -2.11 17.67
CA PRO A 33 5.23 -2.15 18.58
C PRO A 33 5.51 -2.96 19.86
N ILE A 34 6.24 -4.07 19.76
CA ILE A 34 6.60 -4.92 20.90
C ILE A 34 7.51 -4.13 21.86
N ILE A 35 8.52 -3.46 21.30
CA ILE A 35 9.46 -2.63 22.06
C ILE A 35 8.70 -1.50 22.76
N SER A 36 7.78 -0.83 22.06
CA SER A 36 6.96 0.26 22.60
C SER A 36 6.08 -0.20 23.77
N ILE A 37 5.47 -1.39 23.70
CA ILE A 37 4.69 -1.94 24.82
C ILE A 37 5.60 -2.22 26.02
N HIS A 38 6.76 -2.85 25.81
CA HIS A 38 7.71 -3.15 26.88
C HIS A 38 8.24 -1.89 27.58
N LEU A 39 8.56 -0.85 26.80
CA LEU A 39 9.00 0.43 27.32
C LEU A 39 7.89 1.17 28.07
N PHE A 40 6.65 1.10 27.58
CA PHE A 40 5.49 1.66 28.28
C PHE A 40 5.25 0.97 29.63
N GLN A 41 5.40 -0.36 29.69
CA GLN A 41 5.35 -1.10 30.95
C GLN A 41 6.42 -0.60 31.94
N LYS A 42 7.70 -0.54 31.50
CA LYS A 42 8.80 -0.04 32.34
C LYS A 42 8.62 1.41 32.78
N LEU A 43 8.02 2.23 31.94
CA LEU A 43 7.69 3.61 32.27
C LEU A 43 6.67 3.66 33.42
N ILE A 44 5.64 2.81 33.40
CA ILE A 44 4.68 2.72 34.51
C ILE A 44 5.37 2.23 35.79
N GLU A 45 6.22 1.20 35.69
CA GLU A 45 6.98 0.67 36.83
C GLU A 45 7.86 1.75 37.49
N GLU A 46 8.60 2.54 36.70
CA GLU A 46 9.40 3.65 37.24
C GLU A 46 8.55 4.77 37.84
N ILE A 47 7.39 5.07 37.26
CA ILE A 47 6.45 6.03 37.87
C ILE A 47 5.98 5.52 39.25
N MET A 48 5.65 4.23 39.35
CA MET A 48 5.23 3.62 40.60
C MET A 48 6.36 3.63 41.65
N ASN A 49 7.59 3.32 41.24
CA ASN A 49 8.77 3.37 42.13
C ASN A 49 9.07 4.78 42.60
N PHE A 50 8.92 5.78 41.72
CA PHE A 50 9.09 7.19 42.08
C PHE A 50 8.04 7.67 43.09
N MET A 51 6.80 7.15 43.03
CA MET A 51 5.76 7.45 44.02
C MET A 51 6.04 6.82 45.40
N GLN A 52 6.89 5.81 45.48
CA GLN A 52 7.27 5.13 46.73
C GLN A 52 8.59 5.66 47.32
N ASP A 53 9.09 6.81 46.83
CA ASP A 53 10.37 7.46 47.22
C ASP A 53 11.66 6.67 46.94
N ASP A 54 11.58 5.52 46.25
CA ASP A 54 12.73 4.70 45.83
C ASP A 54 13.21 5.00 44.39
N GLY A 55 12.50 5.87 43.66
CA GLY A 55 12.71 6.10 42.23
C GLY A 55 13.73 7.19 41.87
N SER A 56 14.47 6.99 40.77
CA SER A 56 15.39 7.99 40.21
C SER A 56 14.74 8.79 39.08
N LEU A 57 14.61 10.12 39.23
CA LEU A 57 14.14 11.01 38.15
C LEU A 57 14.95 10.85 36.85
N LYS A 58 16.24 10.56 36.95
CA LYS A 58 17.10 10.35 35.77
C LYS A 58 16.69 9.10 34.99
N MET A 59 16.37 8.01 35.68
CA MET A 59 15.92 6.76 35.06
C MET A 59 14.57 6.95 34.37
N LEU A 60 13.62 7.62 35.05
CA LEU A 60 12.31 7.95 34.49
C LEU A 60 12.43 8.77 33.19
N ILE A 61 13.22 9.85 33.20
CA ILE A 61 13.45 10.69 32.01
C ILE A 61 14.15 9.87 30.91
N PHE A 62 15.09 9.00 31.26
CA PHE A 62 15.77 8.14 30.29
C PHE A 62 14.80 7.17 29.60
N ILE A 63 13.93 6.49 30.35
CA ILE A 63 12.94 5.58 29.75
C ILE A 63 11.91 6.36 28.93
N PHE A 64 11.47 7.53 29.41
CA PHE A 64 10.55 8.39 28.68
C PHE A 64 11.12 8.87 27.34
N THR A 65 12.38 9.30 27.32
CA THR A 65 13.05 9.71 26.08
C THR A 65 13.22 8.53 25.13
N LEU A 66 13.56 7.35 25.64
CA LEU A 66 13.66 6.13 24.84
C LEU A 66 12.30 5.71 24.25
N GLN A 67 11.21 5.89 25.01
CA GLN A 67 9.84 5.68 24.52
C GLN A 67 9.52 6.63 23.37
N ILE A 68 9.84 7.93 23.48
CA ILE A 68 9.62 8.89 22.39
C ILE A 68 10.40 8.48 21.14
N ILE A 69 11.69 8.17 21.29
CA ILE A 69 12.56 7.75 20.19
C ILE A 69 11.99 6.50 19.51
N SER A 70 11.52 5.52 20.28
CA SER A 70 10.91 4.29 19.72
C SER A 70 9.71 4.57 18.82
N ASN A 71 8.92 5.61 19.11
CA ASN A 71 7.75 5.99 18.31
C ASN A 71 8.12 6.84 17.07
N ILE A 72 9.27 7.54 17.09
CA ILE A 72 9.77 8.32 15.94
C ILE A 72 10.36 7.40 14.86
N ILE A 73 10.97 6.27 15.25
CA ILE A 73 11.61 5.34 14.30
C ILE A 73 10.65 4.84 13.20
N PRO A 74 9.43 4.33 13.52
CA PRO A 74 8.45 3.95 12.50
C PRO A 74 8.00 5.10 11.62
N PHE A 75 7.90 6.32 12.17
CA PHE A 75 7.51 7.49 11.39
C PHE A 75 8.52 7.74 10.26
N ILE A 76 9.81 7.75 10.60
CA ILE A 76 10.90 7.90 9.61
C ILE A 76 10.94 6.69 8.68
N GLY A 77 10.82 5.47 9.22
CA GLY A 77 10.84 4.23 8.43
C GLY A 77 9.72 4.19 7.39
N ASN A 78 8.50 4.57 7.76
CA ASN A 78 7.36 4.65 6.85
C ASN A 78 7.52 5.75 5.80
N HIS A 79 8.12 6.89 6.16
CA HIS A 79 8.48 7.92 5.18
C HIS A 79 9.48 7.42 4.14
N ILE A 80 10.51 6.67 4.56
CA ILE A 80 11.48 6.07 3.65
C ILE A 80 10.82 5.00 2.78
N LEU A 81 9.93 4.17 3.34
CA LEU A 81 9.15 3.19 2.58
C LEU A 81 8.30 3.87 1.49
N ASN A 82 7.59 4.96 1.81
CA ASN A 82 6.80 5.70 0.84
C ASN A 82 7.67 6.27 -0.30
N ILE A 83 8.85 6.83 0.01
CA ILE A 83 9.78 7.32 -1.00
C ILE A 83 10.29 6.16 -1.86
N ASN A 84 10.59 5.02 -1.25
CA ASN A 84 11.07 3.83 -1.94
C ASN A 84 10.00 3.30 -2.91
N ASP A 85 8.74 3.25 -2.50
CA ASP A 85 7.61 2.84 -3.33
C ASP A 85 7.47 3.78 -4.54
N GLN A 86 7.53 5.09 -4.35
CA GLN A 86 7.51 6.06 -5.45
C GLN A 86 8.69 5.89 -6.42
N ILE A 87 9.89 5.61 -5.92
CA ILE A 87 11.06 5.35 -6.77
C ILE A 87 10.83 4.12 -7.64
N ILE A 88 10.27 3.06 -7.07
CA ILE A 88 10.01 1.81 -7.79
C ILE A 88 8.92 2.01 -8.83
N ASP A 89 7.81 2.65 -8.46
CA ASP A 89 6.72 2.98 -9.37
C ASP A 89 7.22 3.78 -10.58
N ASN A 90 8.04 4.80 -10.34
CA ASN A 90 8.63 5.61 -11.41
C ASN A 90 9.57 4.79 -12.31
N LYS A 91 10.49 4.00 -11.74
CA LYS A 91 11.43 3.18 -12.52
C LYS A 91 10.71 2.16 -13.39
N LEU A 92 9.75 1.43 -12.82
CA LEU A 92 9.03 0.39 -13.54
C LEU A 92 8.04 0.97 -14.55
N SER A 93 7.41 2.11 -14.25
CA SER A 93 6.57 2.83 -15.22
C SER A 93 7.37 3.31 -16.42
N LEU A 94 8.56 3.89 -16.20
CA LEU A 94 9.46 4.31 -17.28
C LEU A 94 9.92 3.13 -18.14
N GLU A 95 10.35 2.03 -17.53
CA GLU A 95 10.82 0.85 -18.27
C GLU A 95 9.71 0.22 -19.10
N THR A 96 8.51 0.08 -18.51
CA THR A 96 7.38 -0.52 -19.20
C THR A 96 6.91 0.37 -20.35
N THR A 97 6.86 1.68 -20.13
CA THR A 97 6.54 2.65 -21.19
C THR A 97 7.59 2.61 -22.32
N SER A 98 8.87 2.56 -21.98
CA SER A 98 9.96 2.46 -22.96
C SER A 98 9.87 1.17 -23.79
N SER A 99 9.67 0.03 -23.12
CA SER A 99 9.53 -1.28 -23.78
C SER A 99 8.31 -1.33 -24.69
N MET A 100 7.20 -0.71 -24.25
CA MET A 100 5.97 -0.58 -25.03
C MET A 100 6.22 0.25 -26.30
N LEU A 101 6.86 1.42 -26.18
CA LEU A 101 7.20 2.28 -27.31
C LEU A 101 8.15 1.60 -28.31
N GLN A 102 9.15 0.85 -27.82
CA GLN A 102 10.03 0.06 -28.68
C GLN A 102 9.25 -1.01 -29.45
N LYS A 103 8.29 -1.67 -28.79
CA LYS A 103 7.44 -2.65 -29.46
C LYS A 103 6.56 -1.98 -30.52
N VAL A 104 5.94 -0.85 -30.21
CA VAL A 104 5.13 -0.07 -31.17
C VAL A 104 5.96 0.33 -32.39
N LYS A 105 7.23 0.74 -32.22
CA LYS A 105 8.13 1.07 -33.32
C LYS A 105 8.43 -0.12 -34.25
N SER A 106 8.34 -1.35 -33.74
CA SER A 106 8.63 -2.57 -34.50
C SER A 106 7.42 -3.17 -35.23
N LEU A 107 6.23 -2.56 -35.11
CA LEU A 107 4.99 -3.04 -35.72
C LEU A 107 4.73 -2.34 -37.05
N ASP A 108 4.12 -3.07 -37.98
CA ASP A 108 3.72 -2.52 -39.26
C ASP A 108 2.39 -1.77 -39.14
N TYR A 109 2.13 -0.86 -40.09
CA TYR A 109 0.90 -0.05 -40.11
C TYR A 109 -0.38 -0.90 -40.02
N LEU A 110 -0.39 -2.08 -40.66
CA LEU A 110 -1.53 -3.00 -40.68
C LEU A 110 -1.88 -3.55 -39.28
N ASP A 111 -0.91 -3.63 -38.37
CA ASP A 111 -1.17 -4.07 -37.00
C ASP A 111 -1.98 -3.04 -36.20
N PHE A 112 -1.91 -1.76 -36.57
CA PHE A 112 -2.67 -0.68 -35.93
C PHE A 112 -4.15 -0.69 -36.31
N GLU A 113 -4.52 -1.32 -37.42
CA GLU A 113 -5.94 -1.47 -37.81
C GLU A 113 -6.63 -2.60 -37.04
N ASN A 114 -5.86 -3.45 -36.36
CA ASN A 114 -6.41 -4.58 -35.62
C ASN A 114 -6.96 -4.12 -34.26
N PRO A 115 -8.26 -4.25 -33.98
CA PRO A 115 -8.86 -3.84 -32.70
C PRO A 115 -8.27 -4.60 -31.50
N SER A 116 -7.81 -5.84 -31.68
CA SER A 116 -7.16 -6.61 -30.61
C SER A 116 -5.80 -6.03 -30.19
N PHE A 117 -5.12 -5.33 -31.11
CA PHE A 117 -3.89 -4.59 -30.79
C PHE A 117 -4.21 -3.39 -29.90
N TYR A 118 -5.22 -2.59 -30.25
CA TYR A 118 -5.67 -1.45 -29.45
C TYR A 118 -6.11 -1.88 -28.04
N ASP A 119 -6.89 -2.94 -27.93
CA ASP A 119 -7.33 -3.49 -26.64
C ASP A 119 -6.15 -3.98 -25.77
N SER A 120 -5.12 -4.54 -26.41
CA SER A 120 -3.92 -5.02 -25.72
C SER A 120 -3.04 -3.85 -25.29
N PHE A 121 -2.85 -2.86 -26.17
CA PHE A 121 -2.10 -1.65 -25.91
C PHE A 121 -2.71 -0.87 -24.75
N GLN A 122 -4.03 -0.62 -24.78
CA GLN A 122 -4.71 0.13 -23.73
C GLN A 122 -4.65 -0.59 -22.38
N ARG A 123 -4.74 -1.92 -22.37
CA ARG A 123 -4.64 -2.74 -21.15
C ARG A 123 -3.24 -2.72 -20.54
N VAL A 124 -2.19 -2.78 -21.36
CA VAL A 124 -0.80 -2.70 -20.88
C VAL A 124 -0.52 -1.29 -20.35
N SER A 125 -1.01 -0.26 -21.04
CA SER A 125 -0.89 1.14 -20.61
C SER A 125 -1.62 1.42 -19.30
N SER A 126 -2.79 0.81 -19.05
CA SER A 126 -3.60 1.09 -17.87
C SER A 126 -3.22 0.26 -16.63
N ASN A 127 -2.68 -0.95 -16.81
CA ASN A 127 -2.55 -1.92 -15.71
C ASN A 127 -1.14 -2.02 -15.10
N THR A 128 -0.15 -1.34 -15.66
CA THR A 128 1.25 -1.47 -15.22
C THR A 128 1.46 -0.98 -13.78
N SER A 129 0.88 0.17 -13.41
CA SER A 129 0.98 0.73 -12.05
C SER A 129 0.33 -0.16 -10.99
N ASN A 130 -0.88 -0.65 -11.25
CA ASN A 130 -1.67 -1.45 -10.31
C ASN A 130 -0.98 -2.77 -9.91
N ILE A 131 -0.16 -3.32 -10.80
CA ILE A 131 0.57 -4.57 -10.57
C ILE A 131 1.72 -4.37 -9.56
N ILE A 132 2.40 -3.23 -9.61
CA ILE A 132 3.54 -2.91 -8.73
C ILE A 132 3.05 -2.67 -7.31
N GLU A 133 1.99 -1.87 -7.19
CA GLU A 133 1.33 -1.57 -5.91
C GLU A 133 0.91 -2.84 -5.19
N SER A 134 0.38 -3.82 -5.94
CA SER A 134 -0.05 -5.12 -5.40
C SER A 134 1.09 -5.89 -4.72
N VAL A 135 2.32 -5.83 -5.23
CA VAL A 135 3.48 -6.52 -4.61
C VAL A 135 3.88 -5.85 -3.30
N ASN A 136 3.95 -4.51 -3.29
CA ASN A 136 4.29 -3.75 -2.09
C ASN A 136 3.25 -4.01 -0.98
N HIS A 137 1.96 -4.00 -1.35
CA HIS A 137 0.87 -4.35 -0.44
C HIS A 137 0.99 -5.76 0.12
N LEU A 138 1.36 -6.75 -0.68
CA LEU A 138 1.55 -8.13 -0.19
C LEU A 138 2.69 -8.23 0.83
N ILE A 139 3.82 -7.56 0.57
CA ILE A 139 4.95 -7.56 1.51
C ILE A 139 4.58 -6.81 2.80
N GLY A 140 3.91 -5.66 2.69
CA GLY A 140 3.38 -4.92 3.83
C GLY A 140 2.37 -5.72 4.64
N LEU A 141 1.49 -6.48 3.98
CA LEU A 141 0.51 -7.36 4.62
C LEU A 141 1.21 -8.46 5.45
N ILE A 142 2.23 -9.11 4.90
CA ILE A 142 3.02 -10.12 5.63
C ILE A 142 3.68 -9.49 6.85
N SER A 143 4.30 -8.31 6.70
CA SER A 143 4.91 -7.56 7.80
C SER A 143 3.90 -7.22 8.91
N ASN A 144 2.73 -6.73 8.53
CA ASN A 144 1.66 -6.39 9.46
C ASN A 144 1.12 -7.62 10.21
N LEU A 145 1.01 -8.77 9.54
CA LEU A 145 0.65 -10.03 10.18
C LEU A 145 1.71 -10.46 11.19
N ILE A 146 3.00 -10.39 10.83
CA ILE A 146 4.11 -10.70 11.74
C ILE A 146 4.05 -9.79 12.96
N SER A 147 3.86 -8.48 12.77
CA SER A 147 3.74 -7.51 13.86
C SER A 147 2.56 -7.82 14.77
N ALA A 148 1.37 -8.04 14.20
CA ALA A 148 0.16 -8.35 14.95
C ALA A 148 0.31 -9.65 15.78
N ILE A 149 0.83 -10.72 15.16
CA ILE A 149 1.06 -11.99 15.85
C ILE A 149 2.08 -11.81 16.97
N SER A 150 3.16 -11.07 16.72
CA SER A 150 4.22 -10.87 17.71
C SER A 150 3.71 -10.08 18.92
N VAL A 151 2.88 -9.05 18.70
CA VAL A 151 2.22 -8.30 19.78
C VAL A 151 1.26 -9.20 20.55
N LEU A 152 0.44 -10.01 19.87
CA LEU A 152 -0.48 -10.94 20.54
C LEU A 152 0.27 -11.96 21.41
N VAL A 153 1.36 -12.53 20.88
CA VAL A 153 2.22 -13.46 21.64
C VAL A 153 2.86 -12.77 22.84
N TYR A 154 3.34 -11.53 22.69
CA TYR A 154 3.89 -10.76 23.81
C TYR A 154 2.80 -10.47 24.86
N LEU A 155 1.59 -10.09 24.46
CA LEU A 155 0.50 -9.84 25.40
C LEU A 155 0.05 -11.09 26.17
N LEU A 156 0.18 -12.29 25.59
CA LEU A 156 -0.07 -13.54 26.31
C LEU A 156 0.87 -13.74 27.50
N THR A 157 2.09 -13.19 27.47
CA THR A 157 3.02 -13.28 28.61
C THR A 157 2.62 -12.35 29.76
N ILE A 158 1.90 -11.26 29.45
CA ILE A 158 1.39 -10.31 30.44
C ILE A 158 0.06 -10.80 31.01
N ASN A 159 -0.97 -10.97 30.17
CA ASN A 159 -2.29 -11.41 30.60
C ASN A 159 -3.13 -11.95 29.43
N TRP A 160 -3.49 -13.24 29.49
CA TRP A 160 -4.32 -13.92 28.51
C TRP A 160 -5.74 -13.33 28.33
N ILE A 161 -6.30 -12.70 29.38
CA ILE A 161 -7.63 -12.08 29.33
C ILE A 161 -7.63 -10.88 28.37
N VAL A 162 -6.55 -10.10 28.34
CA VAL A 162 -6.42 -8.95 27.43
C VAL A 162 -6.50 -9.42 25.98
N VAL A 163 -5.81 -10.52 25.66
CA VAL A 163 -5.84 -11.12 24.32
C VAL A 163 -7.23 -11.61 23.95
N PHE A 164 -7.94 -12.23 24.89
CA PHE A 164 -9.32 -12.66 24.67
C PHE A 164 -10.26 -11.50 24.32
N ILE A 165 -10.17 -10.39 25.07
CA ILE A 165 -10.97 -9.17 24.80
C ILE A 165 -10.65 -8.60 23.41
N ILE A 166 -9.38 -8.54 23.03
CA ILE A 166 -8.95 -8.06 21.72
C ILE A 166 -9.52 -8.93 20.60
N ILE A 167 -9.43 -10.25 20.72
CA ILE A 167 -9.98 -11.18 19.73
C ILE A 167 -11.49 -11.00 19.60
N LEU A 168 -12.19 -10.84 20.74
CA LEU A 168 -13.63 -10.63 20.77
C LEU A 168 -14.05 -9.32 20.08
N GLY A 169 -13.19 -8.30 20.09
CA GLY A 169 -13.39 -7.06 19.31
C GLY A 169 -13.03 -7.18 17.82
N ILE A 170 -11.92 -7.84 17.50
CA ILE A 170 -11.41 -7.98 16.13
C ILE A 170 -12.35 -8.82 15.26
N VAL A 171 -12.83 -9.96 15.76
CA VAL A 171 -13.66 -10.89 14.98
C VAL A 171 -14.93 -10.21 14.39
N PRO A 172 -15.80 -9.57 15.18
CA PRO A 172 -17.00 -8.92 14.65
C PRO A 172 -16.67 -7.72 13.75
N TYR A 173 -15.59 -6.99 14.06
CA TYR A 173 -15.11 -5.90 13.22
C TYR A 173 -14.69 -6.40 11.83
N THR A 174 -13.90 -7.48 11.76
CA THR A 174 -13.45 -8.08 10.51
C THR A 174 -14.62 -8.62 9.70
N LEU A 175 -15.59 -9.30 10.33
CA LEU A 175 -16.78 -9.81 9.64
C LEU A 175 -17.62 -8.66 9.03
N THR A 176 -17.81 -7.58 9.79
CA THR A 176 -18.53 -6.39 9.32
C THR A 176 -17.78 -5.71 8.18
N SER A 177 -16.45 -5.61 8.30
CA SER A 177 -15.59 -5.02 7.27
C SER A 177 -15.62 -5.81 5.96
N ILE A 178 -15.59 -7.15 6.01
CA ILE A 178 -15.72 -8.00 4.83
C ILE A 178 -17.07 -7.77 4.14
N LYS A 179 -18.16 -7.69 4.92
CA LYS A 179 -19.50 -7.43 4.39
C LYS A 179 -19.58 -6.04 3.73
N PHE A 180 -19.02 -5.03 4.39
CA PHE A 180 -18.97 -3.66 3.86
C PHE A 180 -18.16 -3.60 2.56
N ASN A 181 -16.97 -4.21 2.52
CA ASN A 181 -16.13 -4.27 1.33
C ASN A 181 -16.82 -4.95 0.14
N ARG A 182 -17.56 -6.05 0.37
CA ARG A 182 -18.35 -6.71 -0.69
C ARG A 182 -19.43 -5.80 -1.25
N ARG A 183 -20.12 -5.06 -0.38
CA ARG A 183 -21.16 -4.10 -0.79
C ARG A 183 -20.57 -2.89 -1.53
N ASN A 184 -19.42 -2.40 -1.07
CA ASN A 184 -18.70 -1.33 -1.77
C ASN A 184 -18.28 -1.79 -3.18
N PHE A 185 -17.76 -3.02 -3.30
CA PHE A 185 -17.41 -3.59 -4.59
C PHE A 185 -18.61 -3.76 -5.53
N SER A 186 -19.77 -4.21 -5.02
CA SER A 186 -20.98 -4.30 -5.84
C SER A 186 -21.46 -2.92 -6.29
N LEU A 187 -21.43 -1.92 -5.40
CA LEU A 187 -21.79 -0.53 -5.74
C LEU A 187 -20.87 0.05 -6.81
N ILE A 188 -19.55 -0.15 -6.69
CA ILE A 188 -18.60 0.28 -7.72
C ILE A 188 -18.95 -0.36 -9.06
N ASN A 189 -19.19 -1.67 -9.09
CA ASN A 189 -19.57 -2.38 -10.31
C ASN A 189 -20.89 -1.87 -10.92
N GLU A 190 -21.89 -1.57 -10.09
CA GLU A 190 -23.17 -1.00 -10.53
C GLU A 190 -23.00 0.42 -11.10
N LEU A 191 -22.05 1.20 -10.59
CA LEU A 191 -21.73 2.55 -11.06
C LEU A 191 -20.80 2.58 -12.29
N MET A 192 -20.15 1.46 -12.64
CA MET A 192 -19.24 1.37 -13.79
C MET A 192 -19.85 1.85 -15.12
N PRO A 193 -21.11 1.53 -15.48
CA PRO A 193 -21.71 2.02 -16.72
C PRO A 193 -21.90 3.55 -16.73
N ALA A 194 -22.27 4.14 -15.60
CA ALA A 194 -22.46 5.59 -15.48
C ALA A 194 -21.12 6.33 -15.60
N THR A 195 -20.09 5.86 -14.90
CA THR A 195 -18.72 6.40 -14.98
C THR A 195 -18.12 6.24 -16.38
N ARG A 196 -18.39 5.13 -17.08
CA ARG A 196 -17.99 4.98 -18.50
C ARG A 196 -18.67 5.99 -19.42
N LYS A 197 -19.96 6.27 -19.22
CA LYS A 197 -20.68 7.31 -20.00
C LYS A 197 -20.13 8.70 -19.71
N GLU A 198 -19.88 9.01 -18.44
CA GLU A 198 -19.25 10.26 -18.04
C GLU A 198 -17.88 10.45 -18.70
N GLN A 199 -16.99 9.45 -18.62
CA GLN A 199 -15.69 9.47 -19.30
C GLN A 199 -15.82 9.65 -20.81
N TYR A 200 -16.81 9.03 -21.44
CA TYR A 200 -17.09 9.23 -22.86
C TYR A 200 -17.44 10.69 -23.16
N PHE A 201 -18.37 11.30 -22.42
CA PHE A 201 -18.74 12.70 -22.62
C PHE A 201 -17.56 13.64 -22.34
N ILE A 202 -16.80 13.41 -21.27
CA ILE A 202 -15.59 14.18 -20.98
C ILE A 202 -14.62 14.11 -22.15
N ASN A 203 -14.33 12.91 -22.66
CA ASN A 203 -13.42 12.74 -23.80
C ASN A 203 -13.94 13.44 -25.06
N LEU A 204 -15.24 13.33 -25.33
CA LEU A 204 -15.90 13.95 -26.49
C LEU A 204 -15.79 15.48 -26.44
N LEU A 205 -15.99 16.08 -25.27
CA LEU A 205 -15.98 17.53 -25.04
C LEU A 205 -14.56 18.11 -24.93
N THR A 206 -13.58 17.31 -24.51
CA THR A 206 -12.20 17.77 -24.32
C THR A 206 -11.30 17.52 -25.52
N ASN A 207 -11.64 16.54 -26.37
CA ASN A 207 -10.86 16.25 -27.56
C ASN A 207 -11.12 17.31 -28.65
N ARG A 208 -10.05 17.97 -29.10
CA ARG A 208 -10.09 19.09 -30.06
C ARG A 208 -10.75 18.72 -31.38
N ASN A 209 -10.63 17.47 -31.84
CA ASN A 209 -11.20 17.05 -33.12
C ASN A 209 -12.72 16.89 -33.02
N THR A 210 -13.20 16.17 -32.01
CA THR A 210 -14.65 15.97 -31.77
C THR A 210 -15.34 17.26 -31.35
N LEU A 211 -14.70 18.11 -30.53
CA LEU A 211 -15.29 19.38 -30.10
C LEU A 211 -15.60 20.31 -31.28
N LYS A 212 -14.73 20.35 -32.29
CA LYS A 212 -14.97 21.14 -33.51
C LYS A 212 -16.18 20.65 -34.28
N GLU A 213 -16.34 19.33 -34.41
CA GLU A 213 -17.50 18.72 -35.07
C GLU A 213 -18.79 19.04 -34.32
N ILE A 214 -18.80 18.91 -32.99
CA ILE A 214 -19.98 19.21 -32.17
C ILE A 214 -20.39 20.68 -32.29
N ILE A 215 -19.42 21.61 -32.28
CA ILE A 215 -19.68 23.04 -32.46
C ILE A 215 -20.18 23.31 -33.89
N LEU A 216 -19.56 22.71 -34.90
CA LEU A 216 -19.93 22.90 -36.31
C LEU A 216 -21.35 22.40 -36.60
N PHE A 217 -21.73 21.25 -36.03
CA PHE A 217 -23.05 20.65 -36.17
C PHE A 217 -24.08 21.16 -35.14
N ASN A 218 -23.69 22.10 -34.28
CA ASN A 218 -24.52 22.67 -33.22
C ASN A 218 -25.19 21.61 -32.31
N ALA A 219 -24.49 20.49 -32.07
CA ALA A 219 -25.02 19.31 -31.37
C ALA A 219 -24.99 19.42 -29.83
N PHE A 220 -24.81 20.65 -29.29
CA PHE A 220 -24.91 20.94 -27.86
C PHE A 220 -26.35 21.22 -27.39
N ASN A 221 -27.25 21.57 -28.32
CA ASN A 221 -28.65 21.91 -28.05
C ASN A 221 -29.57 20.69 -28.20
#